data_AF-A0A072TD07-F1
#
_entry.id   AF-A0A072TD07-F1
#
_cell.length_a   1.000
_cell.length_b   1.000
_cell.length_c   1.000
_cell.angle_alpha   90.00
_cell.angle_beta   90.00
_cell.angle_gamma   90.00
#
_symmetry.space_group_name_H-M   'P 1'
#
loop_
_entity.id
_entity.type
_entity.pdbx_description
1 polymer ?
#
loop_
_entity_poly.entity_id
_entity_poly.type
_entity_poly.pdbx_seq_one_letter_code
_entity_poly.pdbx_strand_id
1 'polypeptide(L)'
;ADAAARRAAVDELHTRTAIYTSSPVVDELLHRLDWPHTTGRLIDPSCGDGMFLVRALDALLAARPTGFDPRGQVEGWEIHPSASVDARSRVAAVLASHGWGPSRAAEMANEMVHNRDFLIDGPETGMWDLVVGNPPYLRAANIPTLLRSEYSQHVPDYARADMLHSFLDRCSRSVRPAGRVALVTSDRWLANAQASRLRAVLGERMSIEYIERLSAETTFYRPKQRRAGTPPRVHPVSVVLVSDAGAERNLTSRPIHPGVDETRYMGMRQLG
;
A
#
# COMPACT_ATOMS: atom_id res chain seq x y z
N ALA A 1 -24.47 0.78 -19.84
CA ALA A 1 -24.93 1.28 -18.53
C ALA A 1 -23.96 0.88 -17.42
N ASP A 2 -23.61 -0.41 -17.31
CA ASP A 2 -22.79 -0.96 -16.22
C ASP A 2 -21.36 -0.37 -16.13
N ALA A 3 -20.61 -0.32 -17.24
CA ALA A 3 -19.26 0.25 -17.26
C ALA A 3 -19.21 1.76 -16.94
N ALA A 4 -20.27 2.51 -17.25
CA ALA A 4 -20.34 3.94 -16.92
C ALA A 4 -20.63 4.15 -15.43
N ALA A 5 -21.54 3.35 -14.86
CA ALA A 5 -21.82 3.35 -13.42
C ALA A 5 -20.59 2.94 -12.60
N ARG A 6 -19.86 1.90 -13.06
CA ARG A 6 -18.61 1.47 -12.41
C ARG A 6 -17.56 2.58 -12.43
N ARG A 7 -17.37 3.28 -13.56
CA ARG A 7 -16.45 4.42 -13.64
C ARG A 7 -16.83 5.55 -12.69
N ALA A 8 -18.10 5.94 -12.63
CA ALA A 8 -18.57 6.95 -11.68
C ALA A 8 -18.32 6.54 -10.22
N ALA A 9 -18.50 5.25 -9.90
CA ALA A 9 -18.16 4.72 -8.58
C ALA A 9 -16.65 4.79 -8.29
N VAL A 10 -15.79 4.49 -9.28
CA VAL A 10 -14.33 4.65 -9.15
C VAL A 10 -13.94 6.11 -8.94
N ASP A 11 -14.58 7.06 -9.64
CA ASP A 11 -14.34 8.50 -9.47
C ASP A 11 -14.76 8.99 -8.07
N GLU A 12 -15.90 8.51 -7.56
CA GLU A 12 -16.36 8.78 -6.19
C GLU A 12 -15.39 8.21 -5.15
N LEU A 13 -14.92 6.97 -5.37
CA LEU A 13 -13.92 6.33 -4.52
C LEU A 13 -12.61 7.12 -4.52
N HIS A 14 -12.10 7.50 -5.69
CA HIS A 14 -10.86 8.27 -5.84
C HIS A 14 -10.97 9.61 -5.10
N THR A 15 -12.07 10.35 -5.30
CA THR A 15 -12.33 11.62 -4.60
C THR A 15 -12.29 11.46 -3.07
N ARG A 16 -12.72 10.31 -2.55
CA ARG A 16 -12.73 10.00 -1.11
C ARG A 16 -11.41 9.48 -0.58
N THR A 17 -10.46 9.08 -1.43
CA THR A 17 -9.28 8.31 -1.00
C THR A 17 -7.94 8.82 -1.53
N ALA A 18 -7.94 9.79 -2.46
CA ALA A 18 -6.75 10.41 -3.03
C ALA A 18 -5.89 11.10 -1.95
N ILE A 19 -5.00 10.32 -1.33
CA ILE A 19 -4.03 10.72 -0.32
C ILE A 19 -2.67 10.29 -0.87
N TYR A 20 -1.76 11.24 -1.00
CA TYR A 20 -0.46 11.01 -1.63
C TYR A 20 0.67 11.15 -0.62
N THR A 21 1.55 10.15 -0.59
CA THR A 21 2.64 10.02 0.38
C THR A 21 3.86 10.83 -0.02
N SER A 22 4.46 11.56 0.91
CA SER A 22 5.67 12.35 0.65
C SER A 22 6.89 11.46 0.36
N SER A 23 7.81 11.96 -0.45
CA SER A 23 9.02 11.22 -0.82
C SER A 23 9.86 10.76 0.37
N PRO A 24 10.03 11.52 1.48
CA PRO A 24 10.84 11.03 2.60
C PRO A 24 10.26 9.77 3.26
N VAL A 25 8.93 9.66 3.36
CA VAL A 25 8.27 8.47 3.92
C VAL A 25 8.40 7.28 2.96
N VAL A 26 8.30 7.53 1.65
CA VAL A 26 8.51 6.51 0.62
C VAL A 26 9.94 5.97 0.68
N ASP A 27 10.93 6.86 0.73
CA ASP A 27 12.35 6.52 0.75
C ASP A 27 12.70 5.67 1.98
N GLU A 28 12.15 6.02 3.16
CA GLU A 28 12.33 5.25 4.39
C GLU A 28 11.79 3.82 4.27
N LEU A 29 10.59 3.63 3.70
CA LEU A 29 10.03 2.29 3.50
C LEU A 29 10.85 1.48 2.48
N LEU A 30 11.32 2.10 1.39
CA LEU A 30 12.19 1.43 0.41
C LEU A 30 13.53 1.03 1.05
N HIS A 31 14.11 1.91 1.87
CA HIS A 31 15.34 1.62 2.61
C HIS A 31 15.16 0.42 3.56
N ARG A 32 14.03 0.34 4.28
CA ARG A 32 13.73 -0.81 5.15
C ARG A 32 13.59 -2.11 4.39
N LEU A 33 13.10 -2.04 3.14
CA LEU A 33 13.04 -3.19 2.25
C LEU A 33 14.40 -3.57 1.64
N ASP A 34 15.46 -2.81 1.94
CA ASP A 34 16.77 -2.91 1.29
C ASP A 34 16.66 -2.84 -0.25
N TRP A 35 15.69 -2.08 -0.74
CA TRP A 35 15.53 -1.81 -2.16
C TRP A 35 16.53 -0.75 -2.61
N PRO A 36 17.21 -0.89 -3.77
CA PRO A 36 17.07 -1.91 -4.83
C PRO A 36 18.13 -3.03 -4.76
N HIS A 37 18.78 -3.23 -3.61
CA HIS A 37 19.82 -4.25 -3.45
C HIS A 37 19.22 -5.65 -3.36
N THR A 38 18.02 -5.77 -2.81
CA THR A 38 17.24 -7.00 -2.87
C THR A 38 16.89 -7.36 -4.31
N THR A 39 17.09 -8.63 -4.66
CA THR A 39 16.63 -9.17 -5.94
C THR A 39 15.14 -9.44 -5.85
N GLY A 40 14.35 -8.97 -6.82
CA GLY A 40 12.95 -9.34 -6.88
C GLY A 40 12.08 -8.37 -7.65
N ARG A 41 10.77 -8.63 -7.57
CA ARG A 41 9.69 -7.84 -8.15
C ARG A 41 8.99 -7.06 -7.04
N LEU A 42 8.91 -5.75 -7.23
CA LEU A 42 8.24 -4.81 -6.37
C LEU A 42 6.94 -4.32 -7.02
N ILE A 43 5.87 -4.26 -6.23
CA ILE A 43 4.56 -3.74 -6.65
C ILE A 43 4.09 -2.65 -5.69
N ASP A 44 3.50 -1.57 -6.24
CA ASP A 44 2.53 -0.74 -5.50
C ASP A 44 1.10 -1.09 -5.98
N PRO A 45 0.25 -1.70 -5.13
CA PRO A 45 -1.06 -2.22 -5.52
C PRO A 45 -2.13 -1.13 -5.65
N SER A 46 -1.84 0.10 -5.25
CA SER A 46 -2.75 1.25 -5.33
C SER A 46 -1.93 2.53 -5.52
N CYS A 47 -1.22 2.60 -6.65
CA CYS A 47 -0.08 3.49 -6.81
C CYS A 47 -0.44 4.97 -6.89
N GLY A 48 -1.71 5.34 -7.07
CA GLY A 48 -2.13 6.72 -7.17
C GLY A 48 -1.43 7.43 -8.32
N ASP A 49 -0.71 8.52 -8.01
CA ASP A 49 0.10 9.27 -8.98
C ASP A 49 1.54 8.72 -9.10
N GLY A 50 1.83 7.56 -8.51
CA GLY A 50 3.06 6.81 -8.74
C GLY A 50 4.25 7.22 -7.88
N MET A 51 4.07 7.92 -6.75
CA MET A 51 5.22 8.34 -5.92
C MET A 51 6.12 7.16 -5.50
N PHE A 52 5.56 6.05 -5.00
CA PHE A 52 6.37 4.86 -4.68
C PHE A 52 7.09 4.31 -5.91
N LEU A 53 6.42 4.27 -7.06
CA LEU A 53 6.99 3.76 -8.31
C LEU A 53 8.17 4.59 -8.77
N VAL A 54 8.06 5.92 -8.76
CA VAL A 54 9.16 6.78 -9.23
C VAL A 54 10.37 6.71 -8.32
N ARG A 55 10.17 6.65 -6.99
CA ARG A 55 11.30 6.53 -6.04
C ARG A 55 11.95 5.15 -6.16
N ALA A 56 11.17 4.09 -6.27
CA ALA A 56 11.67 2.72 -6.45
C ALA A 56 12.42 2.57 -7.79
N LEU A 57 11.86 3.11 -8.87
CA LEU A 57 12.43 3.04 -10.21
C LEU A 57 13.72 3.85 -10.35
N ASP A 58 13.74 5.07 -9.81
CA ASP A 58 14.92 5.94 -9.82
C ASP A 58 16.09 5.26 -9.07
N ALA A 59 15.82 4.73 -7.88
CA ALA A 59 16.80 3.97 -7.11
C ALA A 59 17.30 2.75 -7.90
N LEU A 60 16.40 1.96 -8.51
CA LEU A 60 16.75 0.78 -9.29
C LEU A 60 17.65 1.13 -10.47
N LEU A 61 17.29 2.14 -11.27
CA LEU A 61 18.07 2.53 -12.44
C LEU A 61 19.42 3.13 -12.06
N ALA A 62 19.50 3.88 -10.95
CA ALA A 62 20.77 4.39 -10.42
C ALA A 62 21.72 3.27 -9.97
N ALA A 63 21.18 2.14 -9.50
CA ALA A 63 21.93 0.98 -9.03
C ALA A 63 22.24 -0.06 -10.12
N ARG A 64 21.91 0.23 -11.38
CA ARG A 64 22.09 -0.70 -12.51
C ARG A 64 22.86 -0.02 -13.65
N PRO A 65 23.48 -0.80 -14.56
CA PRO A 65 24.13 -0.23 -15.74
C PRO A 65 23.13 0.54 -16.62
N THR A 66 23.62 1.57 -17.31
CA THR A 66 22.82 2.32 -18.29
C THR A 66 22.22 1.37 -19.33
N GLY A 67 20.93 1.58 -19.66
CA GLY A 67 20.19 0.72 -20.58
C GLY A 67 19.58 -0.53 -19.95
N PHE A 68 19.73 -0.74 -18.64
CA PHE A 68 19.00 -1.78 -17.91
C PHE A 68 17.48 -1.59 -18.07
N ASP A 69 16.79 -2.65 -18.48
CA ASP A 69 15.33 -2.66 -18.64
C ASP A 69 14.65 -3.02 -17.31
N PRO A 70 13.96 -2.09 -16.64
CA PRO A 70 13.36 -2.29 -15.33
C PRO A 70 11.98 -2.98 -15.38
N ARG A 71 11.45 -3.25 -16.57
CA ARG A 71 10.12 -3.86 -16.70
C ARG A 71 10.07 -5.22 -16.02
N GLY A 72 8.99 -5.46 -15.29
CA GLY A 72 8.81 -6.67 -14.47
C GLY A 72 9.50 -6.64 -13.10
N GLN A 73 10.36 -5.66 -12.82
CA GLN A 73 10.94 -5.46 -11.47
C GLN A 73 10.20 -4.40 -10.65
N VAL A 74 9.62 -3.39 -11.30
CA VAL A 74 8.78 -2.38 -10.65
C VAL A 74 7.46 -2.30 -11.40
N GLU A 75 6.36 -2.55 -10.69
CA GLU A 75 5.01 -2.51 -11.23
C GLU A 75 4.11 -1.66 -10.33
N GLY A 76 3.05 -1.09 -10.91
CA GLY A 76 2.04 -0.33 -10.19
C GLY A 76 0.64 -0.62 -10.69
N TRP A 77 -0.32 -0.72 -9.78
CA TRP A 77 -1.74 -0.87 -10.10
C TRP A 77 -2.52 0.32 -9.59
N GLU A 78 -3.41 0.86 -10.41
CA GLU A 78 -4.28 1.98 -10.02
C GLU A 78 -5.65 1.81 -10.66
N ILE A 79 -6.70 1.84 -9.85
CA ILE A 79 -8.08 1.64 -10.32
C ILE A 79 -8.61 2.87 -11.08
N HIS A 80 -8.20 4.08 -10.70
CA HIS A 80 -8.66 5.33 -11.29
C HIS A 80 -7.89 5.68 -12.58
N PRO A 81 -8.57 5.76 -13.75
CA PRO A 81 -7.88 5.95 -15.03
C PRO A 81 -6.99 7.18 -15.09
N SER A 82 -7.45 8.34 -14.63
CA SER A 82 -6.65 9.58 -14.70
C SER A 82 -5.43 9.53 -13.77
N ALA A 83 -5.56 8.93 -12.58
CA ALA A 83 -4.43 8.76 -11.66
C ALA A 83 -3.38 7.81 -12.27
N SER A 84 -3.83 6.74 -12.94
CA SER A 84 -2.92 5.84 -13.67
C SER A 84 -2.16 6.55 -14.80
N VAL A 85 -2.78 7.52 -15.48
CA VAL A 85 -2.12 8.36 -16.50
C VAL A 85 -1.08 9.28 -15.87
N ASP A 86 -1.38 9.89 -14.72
CA ASP A 86 -0.43 10.72 -13.98
C ASP A 86 0.78 9.89 -13.53
N ALA A 87 0.55 8.68 -13.00
CA ALA A 87 1.61 7.74 -12.62
C ALA A 87 2.48 7.34 -13.82
N ARG A 88 1.87 6.98 -14.95
CA ARG A 88 2.59 6.66 -16.20
C ARG A 88 3.46 7.82 -16.67
N SER A 89 2.93 9.04 -16.63
CA SER A 89 3.68 10.24 -17.04
C SER A 89 4.92 10.45 -16.17
N ARG A 90 4.79 10.23 -14.86
CA ARG A 90 5.91 10.35 -13.91
C ARG A 90 6.93 9.23 -14.06
N VAL A 91 6.49 7.99 -14.25
CA VAL A 91 7.36 6.85 -14.54
C VAL A 91 8.14 7.08 -15.84
N ALA A 92 7.47 7.56 -16.91
CA ALA A 92 8.12 7.90 -18.17
C ALA A 92 9.17 9.01 -18.01
N ALA A 93 8.91 10.00 -17.16
CA ALA A 93 9.87 11.08 -16.88
C ALA A 93 11.15 10.54 -16.20
N VAL A 94 11.01 9.61 -15.25
CA VAL A 94 12.17 8.94 -14.62
C VAL A 94 12.94 8.10 -15.65
N LEU A 95 12.25 7.31 -16.46
CA LEU A 95 12.91 6.54 -17.53
C LEU A 95 13.70 7.47 -18.47
N ALA A 96 13.10 8.61 -18.85
CA ALA A 96 13.77 9.59 -19.71
C ALA A 96 14.99 10.24 -19.05
N SER A 97 14.95 10.54 -17.75
CA SER A 97 16.12 11.07 -17.03
C SER A 97 17.27 10.06 -16.93
N HIS A 98 16.96 8.76 -17.07
CA HIS A 98 17.93 7.67 -17.12
C HIS A 98 18.30 7.24 -18.56
N GLY A 99 18.01 8.08 -19.56
CA GLY A 99 18.51 7.93 -20.93
C GLY A 99 17.60 7.18 -21.90
N TRP A 100 16.39 6.79 -21.48
CA TRP A 100 15.41 6.20 -22.40
C TRP A 100 14.79 7.28 -23.30
N GLY A 101 14.69 7.00 -24.60
CA GLY A 101 14.02 7.92 -25.54
C GLY A 101 12.54 8.15 -25.16
N PRO A 102 11.97 9.36 -25.34
CA PRO A 102 10.64 9.69 -24.83
C PRO A 102 9.52 8.72 -25.24
N SER A 103 9.48 8.29 -26.51
CA SER A 103 8.49 7.33 -26.99
C SER A 103 8.63 5.97 -26.32
N ARG A 104 9.87 5.50 -26.12
CA ARG A 104 10.15 4.23 -25.47
C ARG A 104 9.86 4.29 -23.97
N ALA A 105 10.21 5.39 -23.31
CA ALA A 105 9.88 5.63 -21.91
C ALA A 105 8.36 5.60 -21.67
N ALA A 106 7.57 6.22 -22.56
CA ALA A 106 6.11 6.19 -22.47
C ALA A 106 5.53 4.78 -22.69
N GLU A 107 6.05 4.01 -23.65
CA GLU A 107 5.68 2.61 -23.89
C GLU A 107 5.95 1.75 -22.65
N MET A 108 7.17 1.82 -22.10
CA MET A 108 7.56 1.08 -20.91
C MET A 108 6.71 1.49 -19.69
N ALA A 109 6.41 2.78 -19.51
CA ALA A 109 5.55 3.23 -18.44
C ALA A 109 4.13 2.64 -18.53
N ASN A 110 3.58 2.47 -19.74
CA ASN A 110 2.28 1.81 -19.93
C ASN A 110 2.31 0.32 -19.57
N GLU A 111 3.46 -0.33 -19.76
CA GLU A 111 3.65 -1.74 -19.38
C GLU A 111 3.94 -1.94 -17.89
N MET A 112 4.47 -0.93 -17.20
CA MET A 112 4.77 -0.99 -15.77
C MET A 112 3.58 -0.54 -14.89
N VAL A 113 2.69 0.31 -15.41
CA VAL A 113 1.55 0.86 -14.66
C VAL A 113 0.22 0.40 -15.26
N HIS A 114 -0.51 -0.41 -14.52
CA HIS A 114 -1.74 -1.05 -14.94
C HIS A 114 -2.97 -0.34 -14.37
N ASN A 115 -3.92 0.04 -15.23
CA ASN A 115 -5.22 0.50 -14.78
C ASN A 115 -6.12 -0.69 -14.45
N ARG A 116 -6.08 -1.17 -13.20
CA ARG A 116 -6.74 -2.40 -12.74
C ARG A 116 -7.18 -2.29 -11.29
N ASP A 117 -8.13 -3.13 -10.88
CA ASP A 117 -8.62 -3.17 -9.51
C ASP A 117 -7.90 -4.27 -8.72
N PHE A 118 -6.98 -3.90 -7.83
CA PHE A 118 -6.19 -4.88 -7.09
C PHE A 118 -7.02 -5.81 -6.19
N LEU A 119 -8.16 -5.34 -5.67
CA LEU A 119 -9.02 -6.16 -4.81
C LEU A 119 -9.85 -7.18 -5.59
N ILE A 120 -9.98 -7.02 -6.91
CA ILE A 120 -10.70 -7.94 -7.78
C ILE A 120 -9.70 -8.76 -8.60
N ASP A 121 -8.84 -8.08 -9.34
CA ASP A 121 -7.95 -8.66 -10.35
C ASP A 121 -6.59 -9.11 -9.79
N GLY A 122 -6.23 -8.73 -8.56
CA GLY A 122 -4.93 -9.04 -7.97
C GLY A 122 -4.71 -10.56 -7.84
N PRO A 123 -3.48 -11.07 -7.89
CA PRO A 123 -3.25 -12.50 -7.72
C PRO A 123 -3.70 -12.97 -6.34
N GLU A 124 -4.16 -14.22 -6.25
CA GLU A 124 -4.52 -14.87 -4.99
C GLU A 124 -3.36 -15.63 -4.36
N THR A 125 -2.25 -15.74 -5.09
CA THR A 125 -1.02 -16.43 -4.68
C THR A 125 0.20 -15.52 -4.89
N GLY A 126 1.29 -15.83 -4.19
CA GLY A 126 2.53 -15.06 -4.23
C GLY A 126 3.10 -14.84 -5.64
N MET A 127 3.13 -13.59 -6.09
CA MET A 127 3.68 -13.18 -7.40
C MET A 127 4.83 -12.18 -7.28
N TRP A 128 4.85 -11.40 -6.21
CA TRP A 128 5.86 -10.37 -5.95
C TRP A 128 6.70 -10.71 -4.73
N ASP A 129 7.93 -10.20 -4.71
CA ASP A 129 8.84 -10.37 -3.59
C ASP A 129 8.64 -9.22 -2.58
N LEU A 130 8.29 -8.03 -3.08
CA LEU A 130 8.05 -6.84 -2.28
C LEU A 130 6.72 -6.17 -2.64
N VAL A 131 5.94 -5.81 -1.64
CA VAL A 131 4.80 -4.90 -1.79
C VAL A 131 5.11 -3.61 -1.05
N VAL A 132 4.93 -2.48 -1.71
CA VAL A 132 5.00 -1.14 -1.12
C VAL A 132 3.71 -0.37 -1.34
N GLY A 133 3.51 0.73 -0.64
CA GLY A 133 2.45 1.67 -1.02
C GLY A 133 1.73 2.33 0.15
N ASN A 134 0.65 3.03 -0.21
CA ASN A 134 -0.26 3.66 0.73
C ASN A 134 -1.71 3.33 0.32
N PRO A 135 -2.26 2.21 0.85
CA PRO A 135 -3.61 1.78 0.50
C PRO A 135 -4.70 2.79 0.87
N PRO A 136 -5.86 2.77 0.21
CA PRO A 136 -6.95 3.70 0.48
C PRO A 136 -7.57 3.49 1.89
N TYR A 137 -7.79 4.59 2.62
CA TYR A 137 -8.41 4.56 3.95
C TYR A 137 -9.90 4.92 3.88
N LEU A 138 -10.77 3.91 3.81
CA LEU A 138 -12.22 4.12 3.70
C LEU A 138 -13.00 2.96 4.31
N ARG A 139 -13.91 3.28 5.25
CA ARG A 139 -14.83 2.29 5.83
C ARG A 139 -15.80 1.77 4.78
N ALA A 140 -16.19 0.50 4.87
CA ALA A 140 -17.09 -0.17 3.94
C ALA A 140 -18.39 0.62 3.65
N ALA A 141 -18.99 1.21 4.68
CA ALA A 141 -20.21 2.01 4.57
C ALA A 141 -20.07 3.22 3.61
N ASN A 142 -18.85 3.70 3.39
CA ASN A 142 -18.54 4.83 2.51
C ASN A 142 -17.96 4.39 1.16
N ILE A 143 -17.81 3.09 0.91
CA ILE A 143 -17.48 2.58 -0.43
C ILE A 143 -18.76 2.66 -1.28
N PRO A 144 -18.69 3.17 -2.52
CA PRO A 144 -19.83 3.15 -3.45
C PRO A 144 -20.48 1.77 -3.52
N THR A 145 -21.82 1.72 -3.50
CA THR A 145 -22.58 0.46 -3.36
C THR A 145 -22.22 -0.59 -4.42
N LEU A 146 -21.97 -0.16 -5.66
CA LEU A 146 -21.54 -1.03 -6.75
C LEU A 146 -20.22 -1.73 -6.41
N LEU A 147 -19.17 -0.97 -6.10
CA LEU A 147 -17.85 -1.51 -5.74
C LEU A 147 -17.92 -2.34 -4.44
N ARG A 148 -18.72 -1.92 -3.45
CA ARG A 148 -18.90 -2.70 -2.23
C ARG A 148 -19.51 -4.08 -2.51
N SER A 149 -20.45 -4.17 -3.47
CA SER A 149 -21.04 -5.43 -3.91
C SER A 149 -20.01 -6.31 -4.60
N GLU A 150 -19.22 -5.76 -5.53
CA GLU A 150 -18.12 -6.47 -6.20
C GLU A 150 -17.10 -7.00 -5.18
N TYR A 151 -16.59 -6.15 -4.29
CA TYR A 151 -15.60 -6.53 -3.28
C TYR A 151 -16.10 -7.62 -2.33
N SER A 152 -17.41 -7.72 -2.10
CA SER A 152 -17.97 -8.78 -1.24
C SER A 152 -17.80 -10.19 -1.79
N GLN A 153 -17.51 -10.33 -3.09
CA GLN A 153 -17.27 -11.60 -3.77
C GLN A 153 -15.79 -12.00 -3.74
N HIS A 154 -14.87 -11.05 -3.56
CA HIS A 154 -13.42 -11.27 -3.65
C HIS A 154 -12.67 -11.07 -2.34
N VAL A 155 -13.26 -10.33 -1.39
CA VAL A 155 -12.62 -9.99 -0.11
C VAL A 155 -13.22 -10.83 1.02
N PRO A 156 -12.41 -11.52 1.84
CA PRO A 156 -12.89 -12.28 2.99
C PRO A 156 -13.63 -11.40 4.01
N ASP A 157 -14.61 -11.99 4.69
CA ASP A 157 -15.55 -11.35 5.63
C ASP A 157 -14.84 -10.52 6.69
N TYR A 158 -13.73 -11.04 7.20
CA TYR A 158 -12.92 -10.41 8.25
C TYR A 158 -12.15 -9.17 7.78
N ALA A 159 -12.01 -8.99 6.46
CA ALA A 159 -11.26 -7.89 5.85
C ALA A 159 -12.18 -6.86 5.17
N ARG A 160 -13.48 -7.13 5.01
CA ARG A 160 -14.41 -6.25 4.27
C ARG A 160 -14.78 -4.94 4.98
N ALA A 161 -14.55 -4.81 6.28
CA ALA A 161 -15.07 -3.69 7.08
C ALA A 161 -14.41 -2.33 6.74
N ASP A 162 -13.19 -2.34 6.22
CA ASP A 162 -12.42 -1.16 5.82
C ASP A 162 -11.54 -1.52 4.61
N MET A 163 -11.41 -0.62 3.63
CA MET A 163 -10.60 -0.88 2.45
C MET A 163 -9.14 -1.18 2.80
N LEU A 164 -8.59 -0.52 3.83
CA LEU A 164 -7.23 -0.82 4.28
C LEU A 164 -7.10 -2.28 4.71
N HIS A 165 -8.12 -2.84 5.36
CA HIS A 165 -8.12 -4.24 5.77
C HIS A 165 -8.16 -5.18 4.56
N SER A 166 -8.99 -4.86 3.55
CA SER A 166 -9.03 -5.60 2.28
C SER A 166 -7.67 -5.63 1.60
N PHE A 167 -6.97 -4.48 1.56
CA PHE A 167 -5.63 -4.38 0.98
C PHE A 167 -4.60 -5.14 1.82
N LEU A 168 -4.60 -5.01 3.15
CA LEU A 168 -3.68 -5.76 4.02
C LEU A 168 -3.80 -7.28 3.79
N ASP A 169 -5.03 -7.80 3.75
CA ASP A 169 -5.28 -9.21 3.44
C ASP A 169 -4.75 -9.60 2.05
N ARG A 170 -5.11 -8.84 1.00
CA ARG A 170 -4.70 -9.16 -0.37
C ARG A 170 -3.18 -9.06 -0.56
N CYS A 171 -2.54 -8.04 -0.01
CA CYS A 171 -1.08 -7.87 -0.02
C CYS A 171 -0.37 -9.03 0.67
N SER A 172 -0.91 -9.53 1.80
CA SER A 172 -0.32 -10.67 2.51
C SER A 172 -0.35 -11.98 1.71
N ARG A 173 -1.31 -12.12 0.78
CA ARG A 173 -1.45 -13.30 -0.10
C ARG A 173 -0.68 -13.15 -1.40
N SER A 174 -0.43 -11.92 -1.84
CA SER A 174 0.20 -11.63 -3.12
C SER A 174 1.73 -11.65 -3.08
N VAL A 175 2.34 -11.67 -1.90
CA VAL A 175 3.78 -11.87 -1.77
C VAL A 175 4.16 -13.35 -1.79
N ARG A 176 5.33 -13.66 -2.34
CA ARG A 176 5.93 -15.00 -2.29
C ARG A 176 6.37 -15.35 -0.87
N PRO A 177 6.66 -16.64 -0.58
CA PRO A 177 7.42 -17.01 0.63
C PRO A 177 8.69 -16.16 0.74
N ALA A 178 9.05 -15.73 1.95
CA ALA A 178 10.12 -14.76 2.22
C ALA A 178 9.90 -13.33 1.68
N GLY A 179 8.73 -13.05 1.08
CA GLY A 179 8.37 -11.72 0.64
C GLY A 179 8.02 -10.77 1.80
N ARG A 180 8.09 -9.47 1.51
CA ARG A 180 7.94 -8.39 2.50
C ARG A 180 6.91 -7.37 2.04
N VAL A 181 6.17 -6.80 2.99
CA VAL A 181 5.11 -5.81 2.73
C VAL A 181 5.40 -4.56 3.56
N ALA A 182 5.72 -3.45 2.91
CA ALA A 182 6.02 -2.16 3.55
C ALA A 182 4.97 -1.12 3.18
N LEU A 183 4.08 -0.76 4.11
CA LEU A 183 2.92 0.09 3.82
C LEU A 183 2.87 1.30 4.75
N VAL A 184 2.35 2.41 4.22
CA VAL A 184 1.76 3.46 5.05
C VAL A 184 0.30 3.09 5.30
N THR A 185 -0.07 2.97 6.57
CA THR A 185 -1.41 2.53 6.99
C THR A 185 -2.05 3.55 7.94
N SER A 186 -3.38 3.50 8.11
CA SER A 186 -4.01 4.13 9.27
C SER A 186 -3.81 3.26 10.51
N ASP A 187 -3.64 3.85 11.68
CA ASP A 187 -3.52 3.13 12.96
C ASP A 187 -4.71 2.24 13.36
N ARG A 188 -5.87 2.39 12.70
CA ARG A 188 -7.13 1.73 13.11
C ARG A 188 -7.05 0.21 13.14
N TRP A 189 -6.35 -0.42 12.21
CA TRP A 189 -6.26 -1.88 12.15
C TRP A 189 -5.42 -2.46 13.30
N LEU A 190 -4.58 -1.64 13.94
CA LEU A 190 -3.72 -2.05 15.04
C LEU A 190 -4.48 -2.18 16.35
N ALA A 191 -5.33 -1.21 16.69
CA ALA A 191 -5.96 -1.14 18.02
C ALA A 191 -7.45 -1.51 18.02
N ASN A 192 -8.15 -1.39 16.89
CA ASN A 192 -9.60 -1.61 16.86
C ASN A 192 -9.95 -3.09 17.11
N ALA A 193 -10.90 -3.34 18.01
CA ALA A 193 -11.42 -4.68 18.29
C ALA A 193 -12.04 -5.35 17.04
N GLN A 194 -12.64 -4.57 16.14
CA GLN A 194 -13.21 -5.08 14.89
C GLN A 194 -12.13 -5.62 13.93
N ALA A 195 -10.87 -5.23 14.09
CA ALA A 195 -9.74 -5.74 13.32
C ALA A 195 -9.05 -6.94 13.98
N SER A 196 -9.56 -7.47 15.10
CA SER A 196 -8.96 -8.61 15.81
C SER A 196 -8.84 -9.86 14.93
N ARG A 197 -9.91 -10.23 14.22
CA ARG A 197 -9.88 -11.39 13.31
C ARG A 197 -8.94 -11.16 12.13
N LEU A 198 -8.89 -9.94 11.58
CA LEU A 198 -7.92 -9.58 10.55
C LEU A 198 -6.49 -9.79 11.06
N ARG A 199 -6.13 -9.21 12.22
CA ARG A 199 -4.77 -9.33 12.77
C ARG A 199 -4.39 -10.78 13.06
N ALA A 200 -5.33 -11.57 13.59
CA ALA A 200 -5.11 -13.00 13.83
C ALA A 200 -4.79 -13.75 12.52
N VAL A 201 -5.59 -13.53 11.47
CA VAL A 201 -5.41 -14.19 10.17
C VAL A 201 -4.16 -13.70 9.43
N LEU A 202 -3.81 -12.42 9.56
CA LEU A 202 -2.52 -11.92 9.06
C LEU A 202 -1.35 -12.58 9.79
N GLY A 203 -1.48 -12.81 11.11
CA GLY A 203 -0.50 -13.50 11.94
C GLY A 203 -0.28 -14.97 11.65
N GLU A 204 -1.08 -15.58 10.78
CA GLU A 204 -0.84 -16.94 10.27
C GLU A 204 0.18 -16.95 9.10
N ARG A 205 0.52 -15.77 8.56
CA ARG A 205 1.37 -15.63 7.35
C ARG A 205 2.51 -14.63 7.55
N MET A 206 2.28 -13.65 8.40
CA MET A 206 3.06 -12.42 8.48
C MET A 206 3.26 -12.01 9.91
N SER A 207 4.42 -11.42 10.15
CA SER A 207 4.80 -10.88 11.43
C SER A 207 5.39 -9.48 11.26
N ILE A 208 5.38 -8.68 12.33
CA ILE A 208 5.84 -7.29 12.28
C ILE A 208 7.35 -7.29 12.46
N GLU A 209 8.05 -6.71 11.50
CA GLU A 209 9.48 -6.39 11.60
C GLU A 209 9.66 -4.92 12.01
N TYR A 210 8.80 -4.02 11.54
CA TYR A 210 8.88 -2.60 11.88
C TYR A 210 7.51 -1.95 11.98
N ILE A 211 7.37 -1.02 12.94
CA ILE A 211 6.18 -0.19 13.08
C ILE A 211 6.51 1.17 13.70
N GLU A 212 6.08 2.25 13.07
CA GLU A 212 6.30 3.62 13.56
C GLU A 212 5.10 4.53 13.27
N ARG A 213 4.70 5.32 14.26
CA ARG A 213 3.72 6.40 14.08
C ARG A 213 4.35 7.59 13.38
N LEU A 214 3.73 8.02 12.29
CA LEU A 214 4.19 9.16 11.50
C LEU A 214 3.39 10.43 11.83
N SER A 215 3.97 11.59 11.53
CA SER A 215 3.26 12.85 11.58
C SER A 215 2.35 13.01 10.37
N ALA A 216 1.05 13.20 10.60
CA ALA A 216 0.08 13.47 9.53
C ALA A 216 0.36 14.77 8.75
N GLU A 217 1.16 15.68 9.31
CA GLU A 217 1.54 16.96 8.68
C GLU A 217 2.60 16.79 7.60
N THR A 218 3.48 15.80 7.75
CA THR A 218 4.63 15.57 6.85
C THR A 218 4.47 14.33 6.00
N THR A 219 3.60 13.39 6.39
CA THR A 219 3.39 12.13 5.67
C THR A 219 2.74 12.33 4.31
N PHE A 220 1.87 13.34 4.16
CA PHE A 220 1.08 13.54 2.94
C PHE A 220 1.31 14.92 2.34
N TYR A 221 1.59 15.00 1.04
CA TYR A 221 1.77 16.29 0.34
C TYR A 221 0.50 16.82 -0.33
N ARG A 222 -0.54 15.98 -0.44
CA ARG A 222 -1.88 16.36 -0.85
C ARG A 222 -2.87 15.82 0.18
N PRO A 223 -3.07 16.54 1.29
CA PRO A 223 -4.07 16.14 2.27
C PRO A 223 -5.47 16.23 1.67
N LYS A 224 -6.38 15.38 2.13
CA LYS A 224 -7.83 15.61 1.94
C LYS A 224 -8.14 17.06 2.28
N GLN A 225 -9.05 17.71 1.55
CA GLN A 225 -9.51 19.07 1.90
C GLN A 225 -9.92 19.08 3.39
N ARG A 226 -9.08 19.69 4.24
CA ARG A 226 -9.30 19.81 5.68
C ARG A 226 -9.69 21.24 5.97
N ARG A 227 -10.67 21.41 6.85
CA ARG A 227 -10.86 22.69 7.55
C ARG A 227 -9.69 22.86 8.51
N ALA A 228 -9.03 24.01 8.47
CA ALA A 228 -7.95 24.37 9.39
C ALA A 228 -8.40 24.19 10.85
N GLY A 229 -7.52 23.72 11.72
CA GLY A 229 -7.80 23.52 13.15
C GLY A 229 -8.57 22.25 13.54
N THR A 230 -8.89 21.36 12.60
CA THR A 230 -9.50 20.04 12.94
C THR A 230 -8.42 19.00 13.23
N PRO A 231 -8.55 18.12 14.24
CA PRO A 231 -7.57 17.06 14.52
C PRO A 231 -7.44 16.05 13.35
N PRO A 232 -6.30 15.35 13.22
CA PRO A 232 -6.11 14.34 12.18
C PRO A 232 -7.19 13.26 12.27
N ARG A 233 -7.87 12.97 11.17
CA ARG A 233 -8.87 11.88 11.11
C ARG A 233 -8.22 10.49 10.98
N VAL A 234 -6.91 10.48 10.73
CA VAL A 234 -6.05 9.32 10.51
C VAL A 234 -4.71 9.60 11.17
N HIS A 235 -4.22 8.67 11.97
CA HIS A 235 -2.82 8.66 12.41
C HIS A 235 -2.07 7.70 11.48
N PRO A 236 -1.22 8.22 10.57
CA PRO A 236 -0.46 7.37 9.68
C PRO A 236 0.59 6.56 10.44
N VAL A 237 0.81 5.34 9.99
CA VAL A 237 1.78 4.40 10.55
C VAL A 237 2.54 3.75 9.40
N SER A 238 3.87 3.83 9.44
CA SER A 238 4.73 2.97 8.64
C SER A 238 4.74 1.57 9.25
N VAL A 239 4.51 0.54 8.45
CA VAL A 239 4.61 -0.85 8.89
C VAL A 239 5.40 -1.66 7.88
N VAL A 240 6.30 -2.51 8.35
CA VAL A 240 6.94 -3.56 7.56
C VAL A 240 6.55 -4.90 8.13
N LEU A 241 5.92 -5.72 7.29
CA LEU A 241 5.54 -7.09 7.57
C LEU A 241 6.44 -8.04 6.77
N VAL A 242 6.85 -9.13 7.41
CA VAL A 242 7.67 -10.17 6.80
C VAL A 242 7.04 -11.53 7.04
N SER A 243 7.27 -12.48 6.14
CA SER A 243 6.87 -13.87 6.41
C SER A 243 7.64 -14.43 7.62
N ASP A 244 7.00 -15.28 8.42
CA ASP A 244 7.39 -15.70 9.78
C ASP A 244 8.82 -16.23 10.00
N ALA A 245 9.63 -16.43 8.97
CA ALA A 245 11.02 -16.87 9.08
C ALA A 245 12.02 -15.79 9.58
N GLY A 246 11.56 -14.62 10.04
CA GLY A 246 12.48 -13.55 10.47
C GLY A 246 11.91 -12.36 11.26
N ALA A 247 10.75 -12.48 11.91
CA ALA A 247 10.15 -11.34 12.62
C ALA A 247 10.37 -11.33 14.13
N GLU A 248 10.51 -10.12 14.69
CA GLU A 248 10.64 -9.86 16.13
C GLU A 248 9.32 -10.07 16.89
N ARG A 249 8.17 -9.89 16.22
CA ARG A 249 6.84 -9.91 16.86
C ARG A 249 5.75 -10.50 15.96
N ASN A 250 5.23 -11.65 16.37
CA ASN A 250 4.09 -12.27 15.68
C ASN A 250 2.83 -11.40 15.79
N LEU A 251 2.12 -11.23 14.67
CA LEU A 251 0.78 -10.66 14.69
C LEU A 251 -0.17 -11.62 15.42
N THR A 252 -1.03 -11.09 16.27
CA THR A 252 -2.08 -11.86 16.97
C THR A 252 -3.39 -11.11 16.94
N SER A 253 -4.47 -11.67 17.51
CA SER A 253 -5.74 -10.95 17.66
C SER A 253 -5.65 -9.70 18.56
N ARG A 254 -4.60 -9.58 19.37
CA ARG A 254 -4.45 -8.51 20.36
C ARG A 254 -4.20 -7.14 19.71
N PRO A 255 -4.64 -6.05 20.36
CA PRO A 255 -4.29 -4.70 19.96
C PRO A 255 -2.77 -4.49 19.93
N ILE A 256 -2.31 -3.61 19.04
CA ILE A 256 -0.91 -3.20 18.93
C ILE A 256 -0.84 -1.69 19.12
N HIS A 257 0.03 -1.24 20.02
CA HIS A 257 0.24 0.17 20.32
C HIS A 257 1.68 0.58 19.92
N PRO A 258 1.89 1.21 18.75
CA PRO A 258 3.22 1.62 18.33
C PRO A 258 3.85 2.58 19.34
N GLY A 259 5.12 2.36 19.67
CA GLY A 259 5.87 3.17 20.64
C GLY A 259 5.50 2.93 22.10
N VAL A 260 4.66 1.93 22.41
CA VAL A 260 4.36 1.52 23.79
C VAL A 260 5.04 0.20 24.09
N ASP A 261 5.92 0.21 25.10
CA ASP A 261 6.52 -0.99 25.66
C ASP A 261 5.49 -1.71 26.55
N GLU A 262 4.88 -2.76 26.01
CA GLU A 262 3.84 -3.55 26.69
C GLU A 262 4.38 -4.32 27.90
N THR A 263 5.69 -4.56 27.99
CA THR A 263 6.29 -5.24 29.15
C THR A 263 6.11 -4.42 30.43
N ARG A 264 5.99 -3.09 30.32
CA ARG A 264 5.69 -2.18 31.43
C ARG A 264 4.32 -2.39 32.07
N TYR A 265 3.41 -3.07 31.36
CA TYR A 265 2.04 -3.32 31.79
C TYR A 265 1.76 -4.81 32.03
N MET A 266 2.75 -5.70 31.83
CA MET A 266 2.63 -7.12 32.17
C MET A 266 2.40 -7.28 33.69
N GLY A 267 1.27 -7.88 34.07
CA GLY A 267 0.89 -8.10 35.47
C GLY A 267 -0.01 -7.02 36.07
N MET A 268 -0.28 -5.92 35.37
CA MET A 268 -1.29 -4.95 35.79
C MET A 268 -2.70 -5.48 35.48
N ARG A 269 -3.66 -5.30 36.40
CA ARG A 269 -5.06 -5.67 36.15
C ARG A 269 -5.57 -4.85 34.96
N GLN A 270 -6.03 -5.54 33.92
CA GLN A 270 -6.82 -4.91 32.88
C GLN A 270 -8.11 -4.41 33.51
N LEU A 271 -8.37 -3.11 33.38
CA LEU A 271 -9.68 -2.54 33.71
C LEU A 271 -10.63 -3.02 32.61
N GLY A 272 -11.54 -3.92 32.99
CA GLY A 272 -12.60 -4.44 32.13
C GLY A 272 -13.67 -3.41 31.82
#